data_AF-A0A1C6I2D4-F1
#
_entry.id   AF-A0A1C6I2D4-F1
#
_cell.length_a   1.000
_cell.length_b   1.000
_cell.length_c   1.000
_cell.angle_alpha   90.00
_cell.angle_beta   90.00
_cell.angle_gamma   90.00
#
_symmetry.space_group_name_H-M   'P 1'
#
loop_
_entity.id
_entity.type
_entity.pdbx_description
1 polymer ?
#
loop_
_entity_poly.entity_id
_entity_poly.type
_entity_poly.pdbx_seq_one_letter_code
_entity_poly.pdbx_strand_id
1 'polypeptide(L)' 'MRAALLAPTAMNQQKFTFTLQGGSVAAKAGTGFYTKVDLGIAKYHFEIGAGTAQFRWAP' A
#
# COMPACT_ATOMS: atom_id res chain seq x y z
N MET A 1 1.53 9.03 -4.40
CA MET A 1 0.32 8.18 -4.54
C MET A 1 0.16 7.52 -5.90
N ARG A 2 0.59 8.11 -7.03
CA ARG A 2 0.32 7.54 -8.38
C ARG A 2 0.87 6.13 -8.63
N ALA A 3 2.00 5.75 -8.01
CA ALA A 3 2.60 4.41 -8.19
C ALA A 3 1.80 3.27 -7.51
N ALA A 4 1.18 3.53 -6.36
CA ALA A 4 0.40 2.52 -5.63
C ALA A 4 -0.89 2.11 -6.39
N LEU A 5 -1.42 2.99 -7.23
CA LEU A 5 -2.60 2.74 -8.08
C LEU A 5 -2.28 1.92 -9.33
N LEU A 6 -1.00 1.75 -9.67
CA LEU A 6 -0.53 0.95 -10.81
C LEU A 6 -0.12 -0.47 -10.40
N ALA A 7 -0.20 -0.81 -9.11
CA ALA A 7 0.17 -2.13 -8.62
C ALA A 7 -0.82 -3.19 -9.14
N PRO A 8 -0.35 -4.26 -9.80
CA PRO A 8 -1.21 -5.38 -10.20
C PRO A 8 -1.73 -6.08 -8.94
N THR A 9 -3.05 -6.16 -8.77
CA THR A 9 -3.71 -6.84 -7.64
C THR A 9 -4.46 -8.06 -8.15
N ALA A 10 -4.52 -9.13 -7.37
CA ALA A 10 -5.34 -10.29 -7.72
C ALA A 10 -6.80 -9.83 -7.87
N MET A 11 -7.39 -10.05 -9.06
CA MET A 11 -8.79 -9.73 -9.39
C MET A 11 -9.18 -8.24 -9.42
N ASN A 12 -8.24 -7.29 -9.40
CA ASN A 12 -8.52 -5.84 -9.39
C ASN A 12 -9.47 -5.40 -8.25
N GLN A 13 -9.53 -6.14 -7.13
CA GLN A 13 -10.46 -5.82 -6.04
C GLN A 13 -9.96 -4.67 -5.15
N GLN A 14 -8.69 -4.27 -5.26
CA GLN A 14 -8.03 -3.15 -4.56
C GLN A 14 -8.55 -2.92 -3.12
N LYS A 15 -8.66 -4.00 -2.33
CA LYS A 15 -9.13 -3.93 -0.94
C LYS A 15 -7.97 -3.58 -0.01
N PHE A 16 -7.35 -2.42 -0.21
CA PHE A 16 -6.38 -1.86 0.74
C PHE A 16 -6.50 -0.35 0.85
N THR A 17 -6.11 0.20 1.98
CA THR A 17 -6.17 1.63 2.26
C THR A 17 -4.83 2.10 2.78
N PHE A 18 -4.28 3.16 2.17
CA PHE A 18 -3.13 3.89 2.66
C PHE A 18 -3.57 5.20 3.28
N THR A 19 -3.14 5.47 4.51
CA THR A 19 -3.46 6.71 5.23
C THR A 19 -2.16 7.37 5.67
N LEU A 20 -1.98 8.64 5.32
CA LEU A 20 -0.88 9.45 5.84
C LEU A 20 -1.26 10.01 7.22
N GLN A 21 -0.50 9.68 8.24
CA GLN A 21 -0.69 10.10 9.63
C GLN A 21 0.57 10.83 10.11
N GLY A 22 0.57 12.16 10.06
CA GLY A 22 1.60 12.99 10.71
C GLY A 22 3.06 12.69 10.34
N GLY A 23 3.33 12.16 9.14
CA GLY A 23 4.66 11.76 8.67
C GLY A 23 4.88 10.24 8.57
N SER A 24 3.95 9.44 9.09
CA SER A 24 3.94 7.99 8.95
C SER A 24 2.86 7.53 7.97
N VAL A 25 3.08 6.44 7.26
CA VAL A 25 2.12 5.86 6.32
C VAL A 25 1.54 4.61 6.97
N ALA A 26 0.23 4.60 7.22
CA ALA A 26 -0.48 3.40 7.63
C ALA A 26 -1.02 2.68 6.38
N ALA A 27 -0.97 1.36 6.37
CA ALA A 27 -1.51 0.54 5.27
C ALA A 27 -2.32 -0.61 5.84
N LYS A 28 -3.60 -0.70 5.47
CA LYS A 28 -4.54 -1.69 5.98
C LYS A 28 -5.10 -2.55 4.85
N ALA A 29 -5.04 -3.86 5.01
CA ALA A 29 -5.74 -4.81 4.15
C ALA A 29 -7.24 -4.81 4.53
N GLY A 30 -8.10 -4.89 3.52
CA GLY A 30 -9.50 -5.22 3.69
C GLY A 30 -9.71 -6.69 4.02
N THR A 31 -10.97 -7.11 4.04
CA THR A 31 -11.36 -8.49 4.37
C THR A 31 -11.50 -9.36 3.12
N GLY A 32 -11.06 -10.61 3.21
CA GLY A 32 -11.17 -11.60 2.14
C GLY A 32 -9.91 -12.45 1.98
N PHE A 33 -9.98 -13.43 1.09
CA PHE A 33 -8.81 -14.21 0.69
C PHE A 33 -7.81 -13.33 -0.08
N TYR A 34 -6.52 -13.61 0.07
CA TYR A 34 -5.40 -12.92 -0.61
C TYR A 34 -5.19 -11.44 -0.28
N THR A 35 -6.06 -10.79 0.52
CA THR A 35 -5.96 -9.34 0.80
C THR A 35 -4.68 -8.93 1.51
N LYS A 36 -4.08 -9.82 2.31
CA LYS A 36 -2.77 -9.60 2.95
C LYS A 36 -1.62 -9.64 1.94
N VAL A 37 -1.72 -10.51 0.93
CA VAL A 37 -0.72 -10.63 -0.15
C VAL A 37 -0.81 -9.40 -1.06
N ASP A 38 -2.02 -9.01 -1.46
CA ASP A 38 -2.26 -7.79 -2.24
C ASP A 38 -1.76 -6.53 -1.51
N LEU A 39 -1.95 -6.45 -0.19
CA LEU A 39 -1.39 -5.36 0.62
C LEU A 39 0.14 -5.32 0.56
N GLY A 40 0.80 -6.48 0.59
CA GLY A 40 2.26 -6.56 0.47
C GLY A 40 2.76 -6.03 -0.88
N ILE A 41 2.11 -6.44 -1.98
CA ILE A 41 2.42 -5.96 -3.33
C ILE A 41 2.23 -4.43 -3.41
N ALA A 42 1.14 -3.91 -2.83
CA ALA A 42 0.86 -2.48 -2.81
C ALA A 42 1.87 -1.70 -1.96
N LYS A 43 2.31 -2.24 -0.81
CA LYS A 43 3.38 -1.63 0.02
C LYS A 43 4.69 -1.53 -0.74
N TYR A 44 5.07 -2.58 -1.45
CA TYR A 44 6.29 -2.59 -2.28
C TYR A 44 6.24 -1.54 -3.40
N HIS A 45 5.11 -1.40 -4.09
CA HIS A 45 4.94 -0.35 -5.10
C HIS A 45 4.92 1.05 -4.50
N PHE A 46 4.39 1.20 -3.28
CA PHE A 46 4.45 2.46 -2.55
C PHE A 46 5.90 2.82 -2.21
N GLU A 47 6.70 1.87 -1.73
CA GLU A 47 8.13 2.06 -1.43
C GLU A 47 8.92 2.50 -2.67
N ILE A 48 8.77 1.79 -3.79
CA ILE A 48 9.41 2.18 -5.05
C ILE A 48 8.96 3.57 -5.50
N GLY A 49 7.66 3.85 -5.42
CA GLY A 49 7.09 5.13 -5.82
C GLY A 49 7.44 6.29 -4.90
N ALA A 50 7.75 6.02 -3.64
CA ALA A 50 8.25 7.02 -2.68
C ALA A 50 9.71 7.38 -2.98
N GLY A 51 10.49 6.48 -3.59
CA GLY A 51 11.86 6.74 -4.01
C GLY A 51 12.74 7.14 -2.83
N THR A 52 13.32 8.34 -2.88
CA THR A 52 14.18 8.89 -1.81
C THR A 52 13.41 9.69 -0.75
N ALA A 53 12.08 9.75 -0.83
CA ALA A 53 11.28 10.46 0.16
C ALA A 53 11.43 9.79 1.53
N GLN A 54 11.74 10.56 2.56
CA GLN A 54 11.76 10.04 3.93
C GLN A 54 10.33 9.83 4.40
N PHE A 55 9.93 8.56 4.54
CA PHE A 55 8.68 8.17 5.19
C PHE A 55 8.94 7.00 6.14
N ARG A 56 8.00 6.76 7.04
CA ARG A 56 8.02 5.60 7.95
C ARG A 56 6.68 4.90 7.90
N TRP A 57 6.66 3.58 8.05
CA TRP A 57 5.41 2.86 8.23
C TRP A 57 4.85 3.13 9.64
N ALA A 58 3.55 3.36 9.74
CA ALA A 58 2.87 3.38 11.04
C ALA A 58 2.91 1.97 11.66
N PRO A 59 3.01 1.86 13.00
CA PRO A 59 2.97 0.59 13.71
C PRO A 59 1.64 -0.16 13.50
#